data_AF-A4FGR9-F1
#
_entry.id   AF-A4FGR9-F1
#
_cell.length_a   1.000
_cell.length_b   1.000
_cell.length_c   1.000
_cell.angle_alpha   90.00
_cell.angle_beta   90.00
_cell.angle_gamma   90.00
#
_symmetry.space_group_name_H-M   'P 1'
#
loop_
_entity.id
_entity.type
_entity.pdbx_description
1 polymer ?
#
loop_
_entity_poly.entity_id
_entity_poly.type
_entity_poly.pdbx_seq_one_letter_code
_entity_poly.pdbx_strand_id
1 'polypeptide(L)'
;MVAVVALTSAPLVPEAAPAERCTMLRVHGDAPRAMSTLSAVELPSGARNPVRLLGHRVNAIGYSAVQGRVYGVAAGDRGGAFPDGGHVVTIDSSGRTADLGPLRGRHRFVAPSAGAVSGNRWYVRDHASLYTVDIDPGSPAYLRVVRAVSLHPWSWVDDFDVDPATGLLHGVTSAPVGRPLVVAIDPGDGSVDVVAEVRIASGREFGSAVFGPGDALYVTANAVRGRSRLYRVERDGSARLLDSGPPMANSDAAGCLAAVPPPPPPPPPPPTPEPVPPPPIPPPPPVPAPPPPPEPAPVPGVPPAADPPPAPSPPPPEPPPADPPTAPDRPLRPEREEEPEEQAHDTAEKRRWGLAALVLLLGAGAAARRVAR
;
A
#
# COMPACT_ATOMS: atom_id res chain seq x y z
N MET A 1 -34.88 18.48 52.63
CA MET A 1 -34.11 17.43 51.93
C MET A 1 -33.42 18.09 50.74
N VAL A 2 -32.10 18.25 50.80
CA VAL A 2 -31.28 18.78 49.70
C VAL A 2 -30.50 17.60 49.12
N ALA A 3 -30.77 17.25 47.87
CA ALA A 3 -30.07 16.19 47.17
C ALA A 3 -28.75 16.75 46.62
N VAL A 4 -27.63 16.26 47.15
CA VAL A 4 -26.29 16.54 46.64
C VAL A 4 -26.04 15.56 45.49
N VAL A 5 -25.99 16.07 44.26
CA VAL A 5 -25.59 15.29 43.08
C VAL A 5 -24.07 15.28 43.04
N ALA A 6 -23.47 14.13 43.31
CA ALA A 6 -22.04 13.90 43.12
C ALA A 6 -21.76 13.71 41.63
N LEU A 7 -21.17 14.72 40.99
CA LEU A 7 -20.60 14.62 39.65
C LEU A 7 -19.28 13.85 39.74
N THR A 8 -19.29 12.58 39.34
CA THR A 8 -18.07 11.81 39.14
C THR A 8 -17.41 12.26 37.84
N SER A 9 -16.31 13.00 37.94
CA SER A 9 -15.45 13.35 36.81
C SER A 9 -14.79 12.06 36.29
N ALA A 10 -15.16 11.65 35.07
CA ALA A 10 -14.40 10.62 34.36
C ALA A 10 -13.01 11.17 34.02
N PRO A 11 -11.93 10.35 34.13
CA PRO A 11 -10.62 10.79 33.70
C PRO A 11 -10.64 11.04 32.19
N LEU A 12 -10.21 12.23 31.77
CA LEU A 12 -9.89 12.49 30.36
C LEU A 12 -8.81 11.48 29.94
N VAL A 13 -9.16 10.57 29.03
CA VAL A 13 -8.17 9.82 28.27
C VAL A 13 -7.43 10.87 27.42
N PRO A 14 -6.10 11.03 27.57
CA PRO A 14 -5.37 11.92 26.69
C PRO A 14 -5.55 11.43 25.25
N GLU A 15 -6.07 12.32 24.41
CA GLU A 15 -6.18 12.12 22.97
C GLU A 15 -4.79 11.72 22.45
N ALA A 16 -4.73 10.56 21.79
CA ALA A 16 -3.46 10.02 21.31
C ALA A 16 -2.83 11.05 20.37
N ALA A 17 -1.59 11.46 20.65
CA ALA A 17 -0.83 12.33 19.75
C ALA A 17 -0.82 11.70 18.34
N PRO A 18 -0.94 12.51 17.27
CA PRO A 18 -0.96 11.99 15.90
C PRO A 18 0.29 11.14 15.67
N ALA A 19 0.09 9.93 15.15
CA ALA A 19 1.19 8.99 14.97
C ALA A 19 2.27 9.62 14.08
N GLU A 20 3.47 9.85 14.62
CA GLU A 20 4.61 10.39 13.86
C GLU A 20 5.05 9.44 12.75
N ARG A 21 4.69 8.16 12.87
CA ARG A 21 4.92 7.09 11.91
C ARG A 21 3.75 6.15 11.88
N CYS A 22 3.45 5.64 10.70
CA CYS A 22 2.44 4.59 10.54
C CYS A 22 2.75 3.73 9.34
N THR A 23 2.02 2.63 9.23
CA THR A 23 2.10 1.71 8.10
C THR A 23 0.83 1.83 7.27
N MET A 24 0.97 2.16 5.98
CA MET A 24 -0.10 1.98 5.01
C MET A 24 -0.01 0.58 4.39
N LEU A 25 -1.16 -0.05 4.16
CA LEU A 25 -1.27 -1.31 3.44
C LEU A 25 -1.65 -1.00 2.01
N ARG A 26 -0.82 -1.41 1.05
CA ARG A 26 -1.05 -1.18 -0.39
C ARG A 26 -1.27 -2.48 -1.12
N VAL A 27 -2.33 -2.56 -1.90
CA VAL A 27 -2.51 -3.58 -2.93
C VAL A 27 -2.10 -3.01 -4.28
N HIS A 28 -1.47 -3.80 -5.13
CA HIS A 28 -1.15 -3.40 -6.50
C HIS A 28 -1.05 -4.61 -7.43
N GLY A 29 -1.38 -4.40 -8.71
CA GLY A 29 -1.16 -5.36 -9.78
C GLY A 29 -0.14 -4.81 -10.78
N ASP A 30 0.82 -5.64 -11.19
CA ASP A 30 1.90 -5.23 -12.11
C ASP A 30 1.47 -5.21 -13.58
N ALA A 31 0.40 -5.94 -13.92
CA ALA A 31 -0.14 -6.02 -15.26
C ALA A 31 -1.68 -6.08 -15.23
N PRO A 32 -2.35 -5.78 -16.36
CA PRO A 32 -3.79 -5.99 -16.48
C PRO A 32 -4.15 -7.42 -16.11
N ARG A 33 -5.09 -7.59 -15.18
CA ARG A 33 -5.54 -8.88 -14.65
C ARG A 33 -4.49 -9.70 -13.86
N ALA A 34 -3.34 -9.12 -13.50
CA ALA A 34 -2.44 -9.74 -12.53
C ALA A 34 -3.13 -9.85 -11.16
N MET A 35 -2.78 -10.88 -10.39
CA MET A 35 -3.16 -10.96 -8.98
C MET A 35 -2.52 -9.81 -8.22
N SER A 36 -3.20 -9.32 -7.17
CA SER A 36 -2.69 -8.20 -6.39
C SER A 36 -1.59 -8.66 -5.43
N THR A 37 -0.54 -7.87 -5.29
CA THR A 37 0.47 -7.99 -4.23
C THR A 37 0.13 -7.02 -3.11
N LEU A 38 0.06 -7.54 -1.88
CA LEU A 38 -0.02 -6.73 -0.66
C LEU A 38 1.39 -6.34 -0.22
N SER A 39 1.58 -5.06 0.11
CA SER A 39 2.80 -4.53 0.70
C SER A 39 2.47 -3.64 1.89
N ALA A 40 3.32 -3.68 2.91
CA ALA A 40 3.35 -2.69 3.97
C ALA A 40 4.30 -1.56 3.55
N VAL A 41 3.86 -0.31 3.68
CA VAL A 41 4.71 0.85 3.40
C VAL A 41 4.77 1.73 4.64
N GLU A 42 5.98 1.94 5.14
CA GLU A 42 6.25 2.75 6.32
C GLU A 42 6.23 4.23 5.94
N LEU A 43 5.45 5.02 6.66
CA LEU A 43 5.35 6.46 6.49
C LEU A 43 6.02 7.16 7.69
N PRO A 44 6.76 8.26 7.48
CA PRO A 44 6.88 9.02 6.22
C PRO A 44 8.04 8.60 5.31
N SER A 45 8.76 7.51 5.61
CA SER A 45 9.98 7.12 4.87
C SER A 45 9.69 6.63 3.44
N GLY A 46 8.51 6.05 3.21
CA GLY A 46 8.15 5.37 1.98
C GLY A 46 8.74 3.96 1.86
N ALA A 47 9.40 3.43 2.90
CA ALA A 47 10.03 2.12 2.84
C ALA A 47 8.99 1.01 2.61
N ARG A 48 9.20 0.19 1.57
CA ARG A 48 8.25 -0.85 1.15
C ARG A 48 8.73 -2.23 1.56
N ASN A 49 7.85 -2.96 2.23
CA ASN A 49 8.04 -4.36 2.60
C ASN A 49 6.92 -5.19 1.95
N PRO A 50 7.22 -6.01 0.92
CA PRO A 50 6.25 -6.95 0.38
C PRO A 50 5.76 -7.88 1.47
N VAL A 51 4.44 -8.06 1.58
CA VAL A 51 3.84 -8.98 2.55
C VAL A 51 3.53 -10.30 1.88
N ARG A 52 2.72 -10.26 0.80
CA ARG A 52 2.19 -11.47 0.16
C ARG A 52 1.60 -11.19 -1.22
N LEU A 53 1.75 -12.15 -2.14
CA LEU A 53 0.93 -12.22 -3.35
C LEU A 53 -0.46 -12.79 -2.99
N LEU A 54 -1.51 -12.03 -3.25
CA LEU A 54 -2.88 -12.43 -2.93
C LEU A 54 -3.39 -13.45 -3.96
N GLY A 55 -4.38 -14.25 -3.55
CA GLY A 55 -5.10 -15.16 -4.45
C GLY A 55 -6.13 -14.47 -5.35
N HIS A 56 -6.25 -13.14 -5.25
CA HIS A 56 -7.31 -12.34 -5.85
C HIS A 56 -6.76 -11.09 -6.52
N ARG A 57 -7.54 -10.54 -7.45
CA ARG A 57 -7.35 -9.19 -7.99
C ARG A 57 -8.18 -8.21 -7.16
N VAL A 58 -7.56 -7.61 -6.16
CA VAL A 58 -8.24 -6.76 -5.18
C VAL A 58 -7.97 -5.29 -5.47
N ASN A 59 -9.04 -4.50 -5.38
CA ASN A 59 -9.02 -3.04 -5.39
C ASN A 59 -10.09 -2.47 -4.43
N ALA A 60 -10.26 -1.16 -4.39
CA ALA A 60 -11.20 -0.45 -3.54
C ALA A 60 -11.03 -0.76 -2.04
N ILE A 61 -9.80 -0.79 -1.54
CA ILE A 61 -9.51 -1.26 -0.18
C ILE A 61 -9.75 -0.20 0.89
N GLY A 62 -10.16 -0.60 2.09
CA GLY A 62 -10.32 0.30 3.23
C GLY A 62 -10.13 -0.42 4.56
N TYR A 63 -9.47 0.20 5.53
CA TYR A 63 -9.12 -0.43 6.80
C TYR A 63 -10.15 -0.12 7.89
N SER A 64 -10.79 -1.16 8.44
CA SER A 64 -11.62 -1.03 9.63
C SER A 64 -10.78 -1.22 10.88
N ALA A 65 -10.48 -0.12 11.58
CA ALA A 65 -9.76 -0.17 12.86
C ALA A 65 -10.52 -0.96 13.93
N VAL A 66 -11.85 -0.83 13.96
CA VAL A 66 -12.72 -1.56 14.92
C VAL A 66 -12.64 -3.07 14.72
N GLN A 67 -12.46 -3.53 13.47
CA GLN A 67 -12.44 -4.95 13.13
C GLN A 67 -11.05 -5.52 12.84
N GLY A 68 -10.02 -4.66 12.91
CA GLY A 68 -8.62 -5.01 12.71
C GLY A 68 -8.30 -5.59 11.32
N ARG A 69 -9.04 -5.21 10.28
CA ARG A 69 -8.91 -5.81 8.94
C ARG A 69 -9.19 -4.83 7.81
N VAL A 70 -8.61 -5.11 6.65
CA VAL A 70 -8.91 -4.42 5.40
C VAL A 70 -10.11 -5.10 4.75
N TYR A 71 -11.05 -4.30 4.24
CA TYR A 71 -12.08 -4.69 3.28
C TYR A 71 -11.61 -4.30 1.89
N GLY A 72 -11.99 -5.06 0.87
CA GLY A 72 -11.72 -4.74 -0.53
C GLY A 72 -12.69 -5.45 -1.46
N VAL A 73 -12.71 -5.06 -2.73
CA VAL A 73 -13.45 -5.77 -3.78
C VAL A 73 -12.49 -6.56 -4.64
N ALA A 74 -12.68 -7.88 -4.69
CA ALA A 74 -11.99 -8.77 -5.59
C ALA A 74 -12.76 -8.90 -6.91
N ALA A 75 -12.12 -8.54 -8.02
CA ALA A 75 -12.67 -8.72 -9.37
C ALA A 75 -12.63 -10.18 -9.86
N GLY A 76 -11.98 -11.06 -9.11
CA GLY A 76 -11.77 -12.47 -9.43
C GLY A 76 -10.54 -13.05 -8.76
N ASP A 77 -10.28 -14.32 -9.06
CA ASP A 77 -9.21 -15.13 -8.48
C ASP A 77 -8.37 -15.82 -9.57
N ARG A 78 -7.65 -16.88 -9.21
CA ARG A 78 -6.87 -17.71 -10.15
C ARG A 78 -7.73 -18.42 -11.20
N GLY A 79 -9.01 -18.65 -10.92
CA GLY A 79 -9.97 -19.26 -11.83
C GLY A 79 -10.56 -18.29 -12.86
N GLY A 80 -10.38 -16.97 -12.67
CA GLY A 80 -10.80 -15.97 -13.65
C GLY A 80 -11.51 -14.77 -13.02
N ALA A 81 -12.50 -14.22 -13.71
CA ALA A 81 -13.40 -13.21 -13.16
C ALA A 81 -14.61 -13.90 -12.52
N PHE A 82 -15.14 -13.33 -11.44
CA PHE A 82 -16.35 -13.85 -10.82
C PHE A 82 -17.58 -13.59 -11.73
N PRO A 83 -18.43 -14.59 -11.97
CA PRO A 83 -19.56 -14.48 -12.90
C PRO A 83 -20.72 -13.63 -12.37
N ASP A 84 -20.80 -13.45 -11.05
CA ASP A 84 -21.84 -12.72 -10.32
C ASP A 84 -21.41 -11.31 -9.87
N GLY A 85 -20.19 -10.89 -10.23
CA GLY A 85 -19.63 -9.58 -9.90
C GLY A 85 -18.53 -9.66 -8.85
N GLY A 86 -18.01 -8.50 -8.45
CA GLY A 86 -16.91 -8.36 -7.52
C GLY A 86 -17.32 -8.85 -6.14
N HIS A 87 -16.45 -9.67 -5.55
CA HIS A 87 -16.65 -10.20 -4.21
C HIS A 87 -16.04 -9.29 -3.16
N VAL A 88 -16.71 -9.14 -2.02
CA VAL A 88 -16.10 -8.53 -0.85
C VAL A 88 -15.09 -9.52 -0.28
N VAL A 89 -13.84 -9.07 -0.18
CA VAL A 89 -12.78 -9.81 0.51
C VAL A 89 -12.34 -9.04 1.74
N THR A 90 -11.95 -9.76 2.77
CA THR A 90 -11.18 -9.19 3.88
C THR A 90 -9.74 -9.63 3.81
N ILE A 91 -8.82 -8.77 4.25
CA ILE A 91 -7.38 -9.03 4.30
C ILE A 91 -6.90 -8.73 5.72
N ASP A 92 -6.28 -9.70 6.38
CA ASP A 92 -5.62 -9.48 7.66
C ASP A 92 -4.19 -8.94 7.49
N SER A 93 -3.53 -8.57 8.59
CA SER A 93 -2.18 -7.99 8.56
C SER A 93 -1.11 -8.92 7.96
N SER A 94 -1.37 -10.23 7.85
CA SER A 94 -0.48 -11.21 7.22
C SER A 94 -0.71 -11.37 5.72
N GLY A 95 -1.73 -10.68 5.20
CA GLY A 95 -2.18 -10.79 3.81
C GLY A 95 -3.05 -12.01 3.54
N ARG A 96 -3.57 -12.69 4.57
CA ARG A 96 -4.52 -13.78 4.36
C ARG A 96 -5.87 -13.19 4.00
N THR A 97 -6.44 -13.70 2.91
CA THR A 97 -7.72 -13.24 2.37
C THR A 97 -8.85 -14.16 2.76
N ALA A 98 -10.02 -13.59 3.08
CA ALA A 98 -11.27 -14.33 3.19
C ALA A 98 -12.31 -13.72 2.24
N ASP A 99 -12.86 -14.54 1.36
CA ASP A 99 -13.95 -14.19 0.46
C ASP A 99 -15.28 -14.27 1.21
N LEU A 100 -16.04 -13.16 1.20
CA LEU A 100 -17.33 -13.01 1.87
C LEU A 100 -18.50 -13.02 0.87
N GLY A 101 -18.24 -13.30 -0.40
CA GLY A 101 -19.22 -13.36 -1.48
C GLY A 101 -19.45 -12.01 -2.17
N PRO A 102 -20.44 -11.94 -3.09
CA PRO A 102 -20.65 -10.78 -3.94
C PRO A 102 -21.02 -9.52 -3.15
N LEU A 103 -20.46 -8.38 -3.55
CA LEU A 103 -20.88 -7.07 -3.03
C LEU A 103 -22.32 -6.78 -3.46
N ARG A 104 -23.22 -6.66 -2.47
CA ARG A 104 -24.66 -6.58 -2.71
C ARG A 104 -25.09 -5.14 -2.97
N GLY A 105 -25.50 -4.85 -4.20
CA GLY A 105 -26.05 -3.55 -4.61
C GLY A 105 -27.11 -3.68 -5.70
N ARG A 106 -27.47 -2.55 -6.32
CA ARG A 106 -28.42 -2.52 -7.46
C ARG A 106 -27.79 -3.00 -8.77
N HIS A 107 -26.47 -2.93 -8.87
CA HIS A 107 -25.70 -3.35 -10.03
C HIS A 107 -24.55 -4.27 -9.61
N ARG A 108 -23.90 -4.91 -10.59
CA ARG A 108 -22.70 -5.71 -10.37
C ARG A 108 -21.49 -4.80 -10.37
N PHE A 109 -20.75 -4.79 -9.28
CA PHE A 109 -19.41 -4.21 -9.21
C PHE A 109 -18.47 -5.15 -9.97
N VAL A 110 -17.50 -4.65 -10.72
CA VAL A 110 -16.53 -5.52 -11.41
C VAL A 110 -15.10 -5.18 -10.99
N ALA A 111 -14.76 -3.89 -11.00
CA ALA A 111 -13.47 -3.40 -10.55
C ALA A 111 -13.62 -1.95 -10.07
N PRO A 112 -14.29 -1.73 -8.92
CA PRO A 112 -14.32 -0.40 -8.32
C PRO A 112 -12.89 0.08 -8.06
N SER A 113 -12.69 1.39 -8.13
CA SER A 113 -11.35 1.97 -8.24
C SER A 113 -10.72 2.36 -6.90
N ALA A 114 -11.55 2.68 -5.91
CA ALA A 114 -11.15 3.37 -4.69
C ALA A 114 -11.98 2.92 -3.50
N GLY A 115 -11.36 2.89 -2.32
CA GLY A 115 -11.98 2.49 -1.08
C GLY A 115 -11.49 3.30 0.10
N ALA A 116 -12.38 3.59 1.05
CA ALA A 116 -11.96 4.11 2.36
C ALA A 116 -12.98 3.74 3.43
N VAL A 117 -12.53 3.56 4.68
CA VAL A 117 -13.42 3.15 5.77
C VAL A 117 -13.44 4.22 6.85
N SER A 118 -14.66 4.59 7.29
CA SER A 118 -14.88 5.40 8.49
C SER A 118 -15.91 4.70 9.39
N GLY A 119 -15.47 4.29 10.58
CA GLY A 119 -16.27 3.47 11.48
C GLY A 119 -16.74 2.16 10.81
N ASN A 120 -18.06 1.98 10.72
CA ASN A 120 -18.70 0.83 10.08
C ASN A 120 -19.18 1.11 8.64
N ARG A 121 -18.69 2.19 8.02
CA ARG A 121 -19.02 2.56 6.65
C ARG A 121 -17.79 2.41 5.77
N TRP A 122 -17.94 1.65 4.70
CA TRP A 122 -16.94 1.54 3.65
C TRP A 122 -17.42 2.30 2.42
N TYR A 123 -16.70 3.34 2.07
CA TYR A 123 -16.93 4.15 0.88
C TYR A 123 -16.22 3.49 -0.30
N VAL A 124 -16.97 3.19 -1.36
CA VAL A 124 -16.47 2.51 -2.56
C VAL A 124 -16.79 3.36 -3.77
N ARG A 125 -15.77 3.74 -4.54
CA ARG A 125 -15.99 4.41 -5.82
C ARG A 125 -16.12 3.39 -6.93
N ASP A 126 -17.16 3.56 -7.73
CA ASP A 126 -17.31 2.85 -9.00
C ASP A 126 -17.76 3.86 -10.06
N HIS A 127 -16.88 4.10 -11.04
CA HIS A 127 -17.03 5.15 -12.05
C HIS A 127 -17.32 6.54 -11.45
N ALA A 128 -18.48 7.13 -11.77
CA ALA A 128 -18.86 8.47 -11.33
C ALA A 128 -19.68 8.47 -10.03
N SER A 129 -19.80 7.32 -9.37
CA SER A 129 -20.63 7.15 -8.19
C SER A 129 -19.79 6.76 -6.99
N LEU A 130 -20.18 7.27 -5.83
CA LEU A 130 -19.69 6.87 -4.53
C LEU A 130 -20.78 6.06 -3.82
N TYR A 131 -20.43 4.86 -3.41
CA TYR A 131 -21.30 3.94 -2.70
C TYR A 131 -20.88 3.87 -1.24
N THR A 132 -21.84 3.81 -0.33
CA THR A 132 -21.59 3.46 1.08
C THR A 132 -22.04 2.04 1.30
N VAL A 133 -21.12 1.19 1.73
CA VAL A 133 -21.34 -0.21 2.10
C VAL A 133 -21.33 -0.30 3.63
N ASP A 134 -22.34 -0.97 4.18
CA ASP A 134 -22.37 -1.28 5.61
C ASP A 134 -21.46 -2.47 5.91
N ILE A 135 -20.48 -2.26 6.78
CA ILE A 135 -19.54 -3.29 7.21
C ILE A 135 -19.69 -3.62 8.70
N ASP A 136 -20.79 -3.23 9.36
CA ASP A 136 -21.11 -3.69 10.71
C ASP A 136 -21.60 -5.16 10.68
N PRO A 137 -20.87 -6.13 11.28
CA PRO A 137 -21.30 -7.52 11.31
C PRO A 137 -22.61 -7.76 12.07
N GLY A 138 -23.00 -6.84 12.96
CA GLY A 138 -24.26 -6.89 13.69
C GLY A 138 -25.45 -6.32 12.91
N SER A 139 -25.21 -5.69 11.76
CA SER A 139 -26.26 -5.07 10.96
C SER A 139 -26.96 -6.07 10.03
N PRO A 140 -28.30 -6.01 9.87
CA PRO A 140 -28.99 -6.76 8.83
C PRO A 140 -28.60 -6.34 7.41
N ALA A 141 -27.97 -5.17 7.26
CA ALA A 141 -27.44 -4.67 5.99
C ALA A 141 -25.95 -4.99 5.78
N TYR A 142 -25.32 -5.82 6.63
CA TYR A 142 -23.92 -6.20 6.48
C TYR A 142 -23.57 -6.64 5.04
N LEU A 143 -22.52 -6.02 4.49
CA LEU A 143 -22.00 -6.15 3.12
C LEU A 143 -22.99 -5.73 2.02
N ARG A 144 -23.96 -4.87 2.34
CA ARG A 144 -24.87 -4.26 1.37
C ARG A 144 -24.55 -2.79 1.19
N VAL A 145 -24.73 -2.32 -0.04
CA VAL A 145 -24.79 -0.91 -0.38
C VAL A 145 -26.03 -0.30 0.28
N VAL A 146 -25.81 0.69 1.15
CA VAL A 146 -26.86 1.43 1.88
C VAL A 146 -27.07 2.85 1.36
N ARG A 147 -26.09 3.41 0.64
CA ARG A 147 -26.18 4.72 -0.01
C ARG A 147 -25.45 4.71 -1.35
N ALA A 148 -25.92 5.51 -2.29
CA ALA A 148 -25.23 5.81 -3.54
C ALA A 148 -25.44 7.30 -3.86
N VAL A 149 -24.36 8.00 -4.19
CA VAL A 149 -24.36 9.40 -4.63
C VAL A 149 -23.51 9.56 -5.88
N SER A 150 -23.86 10.50 -6.73
CA SER A 150 -23.08 10.84 -7.92
C SER A 150 -22.04 11.90 -7.56
N LEU A 151 -20.80 11.71 -7.98
CA LEU A 151 -19.74 12.69 -7.79
C LEU A 151 -19.93 13.89 -8.72
N HIS A 152 -19.85 15.11 -8.18
CA HIS A 152 -20.04 16.34 -8.95
C HIS A 152 -19.22 17.53 -8.41
N PRO A 153 -18.80 18.49 -9.27
CA PRO A 153 -19.03 18.53 -10.71
C PRO A 153 -18.11 17.58 -11.50
N TRP A 154 -17.10 16.98 -10.85
CA TRP A 154 -16.16 16.07 -11.48
C TRP A 154 -16.13 14.71 -10.79
N SER A 155 -15.80 13.68 -11.56
CA SER A 155 -15.70 12.30 -11.09
C SER A 155 -14.32 11.70 -11.26
N TRP A 156 -13.32 12.48 -11.69
CA TRP A 156 -11.97 12.01 -12.01
C TRP A 156 -11.04 11.95 -10.80
N VAL A 157 -11.55 11.46 -9.68
CA VAL A 157 -10.73 11.12 -8.50
C VAL A 157 -10.36 9.66 -8.64
N ASP A 158 -9.06 9.35 -8.63
CA ASP A 158 -8.61 7.97 -8.85
C ASP A 158 -8.80 7.12 -7.59
N ASP A 159 -8.25 7.61 -6.47
CA ASP A 159 -8.36 7.04 -5.13
C ASP A 159 -8.47 8.14 -4.05
N PHE A 160 -8.92 7.77 -2.86
CA PHE A 160 -9.13 8.67 -1.73
C PHE A 160 -8.99 7.97 -0.38
N ASP A 161 -8.81 8.75 0.68
CA ASP A 161 -8.93 8.29 2.06
C ASP A 161 -9.81 9.24 2.89
N VAL A 162 -10.30 8.76 4.03
CA VAL A 162 -11.08 9.57 4.96
C VAL A 162 -10.16 10.50 5.73
N ASP A 163 -10.43 11.81 5.68
CA ASP A 163 -9.85 12.75 6.62
C ASP A 163 -10.48 12.53 8.00
N PRO A 164 -9.74 12.07 9.02
CA PRO A 164 -10.30 11.77 10.33
C PRO A 164 -10.82 13.03 11.06
N ALA A 165 -10.35 14.23 10.70
CA ALA A 165 -10.76 15.47 11.34
C ALA A 165 -12.10 15.99 10.81
N THR A 166 -12.38 15.79 9.52
CA THR A 166 -13.57 16.35 8.86
C THR A 166 -14.60 15.29 8.46
N GLY A 167 -14.19 14.03 8.32
CA GLY A 167 -15.00 12.95 7.76
C GLY A 167 -15.20 13.03 6.24
N LEU A 168 -14.61 14.03 5.57
CA LEU A 168 -14.61 14.13 4.12
C LEU A 168 -13.57 13.18 3.53
N LEU A 169 -13.83 12.69 2.31
CA LEU A 169 -12.85 11.88 1.60
C LEU A 169 -11.90 12.82 0.85
N HIS A 170 -10.59 12.68 0.99
CA HIS A 170 -9.64 13.42 0.18
C HIS A 170 -8.87 12.51 -0.75
N GLY A 171 -8.71 12.97 -1.98
CA GLY A 171 -8.02 12.22 -3.02
C GLY A 171 -7.28 13.13 -3.98
N VAL A 172 -6.67 12.53 -4.98
CA VAL A 172 -5.99 13.24 -6.06
C VAL A 172 -6.62 12.90 -7.40
N THR A 173 -6.80 13.91 -8.24
CA THR A 173 -7.37 13.72 -9.58
C THR A 173 -6.34 13.28 -10.61
N SER A 174 -6.71 12.36 -11.51
CA SER A 174 -6.03 12.21 -12.80
C SER A 174 -6.57 13.26 -13.77
N ALA A 175 -5.82 14.34 -13.99
CA ALA A 175 -6.18 15.32 -14.99
C ALA A 175 -5.54 14.95 -16.34
N PRO A 176 -6.32 14.68 -17.42
CA PRO A 176 -5.75 14.43 -18.75
C PRO A 176 -5.05 15.67 -19.33
N VAL A 177 -5.39 16.87 -18.83
CA VAL A 177 -4.75 18.14 -19.15
C VAL A 177 -4.66 18.96 -17.86
N GLY A 178 -3.49 19.55 -17.60
CA GLY A 178 -3.24 20.34 -16.40
C GLY A 178 -2.54 19.56 -15.28
N ARG A 179 -2.46 20.18 -14.11
CA ARG A 179 -1.88 19.55 -12.92
C ARG A 179 -2.93 18.74 -12.17
N PRO A 180 -2.52 17.68 -11.47
CA PRO A 180 -3.41 16.97 -10.54
C PRO A 180 -3.90 17.92 -9.45
N LEU A 181 -5.11 17.70 -8.96
CA LEU A 181 -5.71 18.48 -7.89
C LEU A 181 -5.87 17.60 -6.65
N VAL A 182 -5.60 18.16 -5.48
CA VAL A 182 -6.15 17.63 -4.23
C VAL A 182 -7.60 18.07 -4.17
N VAL A 183 -8.49 17.13 -3.91
CA VAL A 183 -9.92 17.40 -3.76
C VAL A 183 -10.43 16.84 -2.44
N ALA A 184 -11.52 17.44 -1.96
CA ALA A 184 -12.35 16.92 -0.89
C ALA A 184 -13.69 16.48 -1.47
N ILE A 185 -14.21 15.35 -1.01
CA ILE A 185 -15.49 14.78 -1.40
C ILE A 185 -16.37 14.66 -0.17
N ASP A 186 -17.57 15.22 -0.22
CA ASP A 186 -18.60 14.95 0.79
C ASP A 186 -19.28 13.61 0.48
N PRO A 187 -19.12 12.58 1.34
CA PRO A 187 -19.76 11.29 1.11
C PRO A 187 -21.30 11.32 1.29
N GLY A 188 -21.82 12.39 1.87
CA GLY A 188 -23.23 12.66 2.04
C GLY A 188 -23.92 12.96 0.72
N ASP A 189 -23.41 13.86 -0.10
CA ASP A 189 -24.07 14.28 -1.35
C ASP A 189 -23.26 14.04 -2.63
N GLY A 190 -21.96 13.74 -2.51
CA GLY A 190 -21.07 13.52 -3.64
C GLY A 190 -20.44 14.81 -4.19
N SER A 191 -20.59 15.95 -3.51
CA SER A 191 -19.90 17.18 -3.88
C SER A 191 -18.38 17.00 -3.82
N VAL A 192 -17.68 17.54 -4.83
CA VAL A 192 -16.23 17.48 -5.01
C VAL A 192 -15.69 18.89 -5.12
N ASP A 193 -14.95 19.31 -4.09
CA ASP A 193 -14.34 20.63 -4.01
C ASP A 193 -12.83 20.56 -4.21
N VAL A 194 -12.28 21.55 -4.91
CA VAL A 194 -10.83 21.68 -5.07
C VAL A 194 -10.24 22.24 -3.79
N VAL A 195 -9.26 21.53 -3.23
CA VAL A 195 -8.48 21.98 -2.08
C VAL A 195 -7.22 22.72 -2.54
N ALA A 196 -6.45 22.09 -3.44
CA ALA A 196 -5.19 22.65 -3.93
C ALA A 196 -4.76 22.04 -5.28
N GLU A 197 -3.90 22.76 -6.00
CA GLU A 197 -3.18 22.24 -7.16
C GLU A 197 -1.90 21.51 -6.73
N VAL A 198 -1.73 20.25 -7.13
CA VAL A 198 -0.56 19.44 -6.77
C VAL A 198 0.62 19.79 -7.67
N ARG A 199 1.74 20.19 -7.08
CA ARG A 199 2.95 20.63 -7.81
C ARG A 199 3.83 19.48 -8.29
N ILE A 200 3.24 18.49 -8.97
CA ILE A 200 3.96 17.37 -9.61
C ILE A 200 3.64 17.29 -11.10
N ALA A 201 4.45 16.52 -11.84
CA ALA A 201 4.11 16.15 -13.21
C ALA A 201 2.83 15.31 -13.21
N SER A 202 1.95 15.53 -14.18
CA SER A 202 0.76 14.70 -14.35
C SER A 202 1.17 13.23 -14.51
N GLY A 203 0.53 12.38 -13.71
CA GLY A 203 0.57 10.93 -13.86
C GLY A 203 -0.61 10.47 -14.71
N ARG A 204 -0.51 9.25 -15.24
CA ARG A 204 -1.66 8.65 -15.93
C ARG A 204 -2.78 8.31 -14.95
N GLU A 205 -2.43 7.88 -13.73
CA GLU A 205 -3.34 7.46 -12.65
C GLU A 205 -2.63 7.59 -11.28
N PHE A 206 -3.32 8.16 -10.29
CA PHE A 206 -2.98 8.19 -8.87
C PHE A 206 -3.70 7.05 -8.15
N GLY A 207 -3.19 5.84 -8.30
CA GLY A 207 -3.90 4.63 -7.86
C GLY A 207 -4.08 4.51 -6.35
N SER A 208 -3.23 5.14 -5.52
CA SER A 208 -3.39 5.04 -4.07
C SER A 208 -3.33 6.39 -3.36
N ALA A 209 -4.15 6.62 -2.35
CA ALA A 209 -4.09 7.78 -1.45
C ALA A 209 -4.43 7.37 -0.01
N VAL A 210 -3.60 7.79 0.96
CA VAL A 210 -3.82 7.54 2.40
C VAL A 210 -3.46 8.77 3.21
N PHE A 211 -4.25 9.13 4.22
CA PHE A 211 -3.88 10.14 5.20
C PHE A 211 -2.83 9.58 6.17
N GLY A 212 -1.77 10.35 6.40
CA GLY A 212 -0.67 9.90 7.25
C GLY A 212 -0.07 10.98 8.15
N PRO A 213 1.14 10.73 8.67
CA PRO A 213 1.79 11.62 9.62
C PRO A 213 1.95 13.04 9.08
N GLY A 214 1.70 14.01 9.96
CA GLY A 214 1.76 15.44 9.64
C GLY A 214 0.59 15.92 8.76
N ASP A 215 -0.57 15.28 8.88
CA ASP A 215 -1.82 15.68 8.21
C ASP A 215 -1.68 15.84 6.69
N ALA A 216 -0.90 14.94 6.10
CA ALA A 216 -0.56 14.93 4.68
C ALA A 216 -1.13 13.69 4.00
N LEU A 217 -1.43 13.83 2.71
CA LEU A 217 -1.78 12.72 1.84
C LEU A 217 -0.53 12.04 1.32
N TYR A 218 -0.51 10.72 1.39
CA TYR A 218 0.54 9.90 0.81
C TYR A 218 -0.03 9.21 -0.42
N VAL A 219 0.45 9.64 -1.60
CA VAL A 219 -0.20 9.35 -2.88
C VAL A 219 0.75 8.58 -3.78
N THR A 220 0.32 7.43 -4.29
CA THR A 220 1.06 6.66 -5.30
C THR A 220 0.53 6.98 -6.69
N ALA A 221 1.39 7.53 -7.54
CA ALA A 221 1.16 7.53 -8.97
C ALA A 221 1.60 6.19 -9.56
N ASN A 222 0.71 5.49 -10.26
CA ASN A 222 0.95 4.16 -10.81
C ASN A 222 2.08 4.16 -11.85
N ALA A 223 2.05 5.17 -12.72
CA ALA A 223 3.04 5.32 -13.79
C ALA A 223 3.24 6.80 -14.15
N VAL A 224 4.42 7.33 -13.82
CA VAL A 224 4.93 8.62 -14.28
C VAL A 224 6.28 8.37 -14.93
N ARG A 225 6.37 8.57 -16.26
CA ARG A 225 7.58 8.27 -17.05
C ARG A 225 8.09 6.83 -16.83
N GLY A 226 7.17 5.86 -16.89
CA GLY A 226 7.49 4.43 -16.78
C GLY A 226 7.81 3.92 -15.36
N ARG A 227 7.53 4.70 -14.32
CA ARG A 227 7.83 4.36 -12.92
C ARG A 227 6.64 4.64 -12.02
N SER A 228 6.41 3.80 -11.02
CA SER A 228 5.55 4.20 -9.89
C SER A 228 6.29 5.21 -9.02
N ARG A 229 5.53 6.10 -8.37
CA ARG A 229 6.08 7.15 -7.51
C ARG A 229 5.17 7.40 -6.32
N LEU A 230 5.72 7.31 -5.12
CA LEU A 230 5.05 7.66 -3.88
C LEU A 230 5.44 9.08 -3.48
N TYR A 231 4.45 9.94 -3.28
CA TYR A 231 4.63 11.32 -2.85
C TYR A 231 4.00 11.54 -1.48
N ARG A 232 4.62 12.39 -0.66
CA ARG A 232 3.92 13.11 0.41
C ARG A 232 3.39 14.40 -0.20
N VAL A 233 2.08 14.65 -0.08
CA VAL A 233 1.38 15.82 -0.59
C VAL A 233 0.76 16.54 0.60
N GLU A 234 1.18 17.78 0.83
CA GLU A 234 0.61 18.63 1.86
C GLU A 234 -0.75 19.20 1.40
N ARG A 235 -1.54 19.71 2.34
CA ARG A 235 -2.83 20.37 2.04
C ARG A 235 -2.70 21.58 1.11
N ASP A 236 -1.55 22.24 1.07
CA ASP A 236 -1.28 23.37 0.16
C ASP A 236 -0.91 22.91 -1.27
N GLY A 237 -0.90 21.60 -1.54
CA GLY A 237 -0.54 21.00 -2.82
C GLY A 237 0.96 20.90 -3.08
N SER A 238 1.81 21.34 -2.14
CA SER A 238 3.24 21.03 -2.20
C SER A 238 3.45 19.52 -2.06
N ALA A 239 4.42 19.00 -2.80
CA ALA A 239 4.62 17.56 -2.91
C ALA A 239 6.11 17.21 -2.91
N ARG A 240 6.45 16.14 -2.18
CA ARG A 240 7.80 15.58 -2.11
C ARG A 240 7.76 14.11 -2.50
N LEU A 241 8.62 13.73 -3.45
CA LEU A 241 8.83 12.32 -3.79
C LEU A 241 9.51 11.61 -2.62
N LEU A 242 8.96 10.48 -2.19
CA LEU A 242 9.51 9.62 -1.15
C LEU A 242 10.20 8.40 -1.74
N ASP A 243 9.58 7.80 -2.76
CA ASP A 243 10.04 6.53 -3.32
C ASP A 243 9.60 6.36 -4.78
N SER A 244 10.33 5.54 -5.55
CA SER A 244 9.99 5.16 -6.92
C SER A 244 10.28 3.69 -7.20
N GLY A 245 9.35 3.01 -7.88
CA GLY A 245 9.44 1.59 -8.22
C GLY A 245 9.10 1.29 -9.68
N PRO A 246 9.03 0.00 -10.05
CA PRO A 246 8.42 -0.44 -11.31
C PRO A 246 7.01 0.16 -11.50
N PRO A 247 6.54 0.34 -12.74
CA PRO A 247 5.19 0.83 -12.99
C PRO A 247 4.15 -0.18 -12.50
N MET A 248 3.02 0.32 -12.03
CA MET A 248 1.88 -0.50 -11.61
C MET A 248 0.74 -0.35 -12.62
N ALA A 249 0.00 -1.42 -12.89
CA ALA A 249 -1.20 -1.36 -13.72
C ALA A 249 -2.42 -0.88 -12.94
N ASN A 250 -2.43 -1.16 -11.64
CA ASN A 250 -3.35 -0.58 -10.66
C ASN A 250 -2.67 -0.61 -9.28
N SER A 251 -3.13 0.27 -8.39
CA SER A 251 -2.86 0.19 -6.97
C SER A 251 -4.04 0.77 -6.21
N ASP A 252 -4.06 0.55 -4.90
CA ASP A 252 -4.95 1.17 -3.91
C ASP A 252 -4.32 0.93 -2.53
N ALA A 253 -4.57 1.82 -1.57
CA ALA A 253 -4.00 1.74 -0.24
C ALA A 253 -5.01 2.08 0.85
N ALA A 254 -4.85 1.45 2.00
CA ALA A 254 -5.65 1.72 3.18
C ALA A 254 -4.80 1.79 4.44
N GLY A 255 -5.30 2.50 5.45
CA GLY A 255 -4.76 2.45 6.80
C GLY A 255 -4.08 3.74 7.22
N CYS A 256 -2.77 3.68 7.48
CA CYS A 256 -2.05 4.46 8.49
C CYS A 256 -2.19 3.86 9.90
N LEU A 257 -1.85 2.58 9.98
CA LEU A 257 -1.78 1.82 11.22
C LEU A 257 -0.63 2.37 12.06
N ALA A 258 -0.93 2.91 13.24
CA ALA A 258 0.11 3.40 14.15
C ALA A 258 1.19 2.32 14.34
N ALA A 259 2.46 2.72 14.26
CA ALA A 259 3.55 1.79 14.51
C ALA A 259 3.39 1.17 15.90
N VAL A 260 3.43 -0.15 15.99
CA VAL A 260 3.43 -0.82 17.31
C VAL A 260 4.70 -0.36 18.03
N PRO A 261 4.60 0.23 19.24
CA PRO A 261 5.80 0.61 19.98
C PRO A 261 6.69 -0.61 20.20
N PRO A 262 8.02 -0.47 20.17
CA PRO A 262 8.90 -1.59 20.45
C PRO A 262 8.55 -2.19 21.82
N PRO A 263 8.65 -3.52 22.00
CA PRO A 263 8.40 -4.12 23.30
C PRO A 263 9.32 -3.46 24.34
N PRO A 264 8.85 -3.29 25.60
CA PRO A 264 9.70 -2.75 26.65
C PRO A 264 10.96 -3.63 26.77
N PRO A 265 12.13 -3.05 27.08
CA PRO A 265 13.33 -3.84 27.30
C PRO A 265 13.06 -4.89 28.38
N PRO A 266 13.65 -6.10 28.28
CA PRO A 266 13.49 -7.12 29.30
C PRO A 266 13.90 -6.56 30.67
N PRO A 267 13.23 -6.96 31.76
CA PRO A 267 13.63 -6.52 33.10
C PRO A 267 15.09 -6.92 33.36
N PRO A 268 15.86 -6.10 34.11
CA PRO A 268 17.22 -6.46 34.47
C PRO A 268 17.23 -7.82 35.18
N PRO A 269 18.25 -8.66 34.95
CA PRO A 269 18.36 -9.93 35.64
C PRO A 269 18.35 -9.71 37.16
N PRO A 270 17.75 -10.61 37.95
CA PRO A 270 17.78 -10.51 39.40
C PRO A 270 19.24 -10.44 39.88
N PRO A 271 19.53 -9.68 40.95
CA PRO A 271 20.86 -9.60 41.51
C PRO A 271 21.35 -11.01 41.84
N THR A 272 22.56 -11.34 41.38
CA THR A 272 23.20 -12.60 41.74
C THR A 272 23.33 -12.65 43.26
N PRO A 273 22.92 -13.73 43.94
CA PRO A 273 23.13 -13.87 45.38
C PRO A 273 24.60 -13.66 45.71
N GLU A 274 24.89 -12.87 46.74
CA GLU A 274 26.26 -12.73 47.24
C GLU A 274 26.83 -14.11 47.57
N PRO A 275 28.06 -14.43 47.16
CA PRO A 275 28.67 -15.71 47.48
C PRO A 275 28.77 -15.85 49.00
N VAL A 276 28.21 -16.95 49.52
CA VAL A 276 28.33 -17.31 50.94
C VAL A 276 29.82 -17.39 51.28
N PRO A 277 30.29 -16.75 52.36
CA PRO A 277 31.69 -16.81 52.75
C PRO A 277 32.12 -18.27 52.95
N PRO A 278 33.30 -18.67 52.42
CA PRO A 278 33.78 -20.03 52.55
C PRO A 278 33.97 -20.40 54.03
N PRO A 279 33.74 -21.66 54.41
CA PRO A 279 33.99 -22.12 55.76
C PRO A 279 35.48 -21.94 56.14
N PRO A 280 35.79 -21.67 57.42
CA PRO A 280 37.17 -21.49 57.87
C PRO A 280 37.98 -22.77 57.62
N ILE A 281 39.14 -22.59 56.98
CA ILE A 281 40.08 -23.68 56.66
C ILE A 281 40.68 -24.22 57.98
N PRO A 282 40.67 -25.54 58.23
CA PRO A 282 41.34 -26.12 59.39
C PRO A 282 42.87 -25.91 59.34
N PRO A 283 43.54 -25.82 60.50
CA PRO A 283 44.98 -25.57 60.56
C PRO A 283 45.77 -26.69 59.87
N PRO A 284 46.85 -26.36 59.13
CA PRO A 284 47.63 -27.36 58.41
C PRO A 284 48.38 -28.28 59.40
N PRO A 285 48.49 -29.58 59.09
CA PRO A 285 49.33 -30.50 59.85
C PRO A 285 50.82 -30.14 59.70
N PRO A 286 51.66 -30.47 60.70
CA PRO A 286 53.09 -30.16 60.68
C PRO A 286 53.81 -30.84 59.52
N VAL A 287 54.61 -30.06 58.80
CA VAL A 287 55.35 -30.45 57.58
C VAL A 287 56.51 -31.39 57.95
N PRO A 288 56.60 -32.60 57.37
CA PRO A 288 57.78 -33.46 57.48
C PRO A 288 58.99 -32.88 56.72
N ALA A 289 60.18 -33.08 57.28
CA ALA A 289 61.46 -32.63 56.70
C ALA A 289 61.73 -33.25 55.30
N PRO A 290 62.40 -32.50 54.40
CA PRO A 290 62.55 -32.88 53.00
C PRO A 290 63.57 -34.03 52.80
N PRO A 291 63.26 -35.03 51.96
CA PRO A 291 64.24 -36.00 51.48
C PRO A 291 65.14 -35.42 50.36
N PRO A 292 66.37 -35.94 50.21
CA PRO A 292 67.39 -35.44 49.29
C PRO A 292 67.03 -35.63 47.80
N PRO A 293 67.63 -34.82 46.89
CA PRO A 293 67.25 -34.78 45.48
C PRO A 293 67.76 -36.01 44.71
N PRO A 294 66.91 -36.71 43.93
CA PRO A 294 67.35 -37.68 42.93
C PRO A 294 67.53 -37.06 41.53
N GLU A 295 68.42 -37.71 40.78
CA GLU A 295 69.10 -37.37 39.52
C GLU A 295 68.26 -37.00 38.28
N PRO A 296 68.87 -36.35 37.27
CA PRO A 296 68.20 -35.96 36.03
C PRO A 296 67.94 -37.15 35.10
N ALA A 297 66.71 -37.25 34.60
CA ALA A 297 66.29 -38.21 33.58
C ALA A 297 66.06 -37.51 32.22
N PRO A 298 66.17 -38.25 31.10
CA PRO A 298 66.60 -37.71 29.80
C PRO A 298 65.49 -37.02 29.01
N VAL A 299 65.90 -36.00 28.24
CA VAL A 299 65.07 -35.20 27.34
C VAL A 299 64.56 -36.05 26.17
N PRO A 300 63.24 -36.23 25.98
CA PRO A 300 62.69 -36.84 24.77
C PRO A 300 62.74 -35.87 23.58
N GLY A 301 63.14 -36.40 22.43
CA GLY A 301 63.42 -35.68 21.20
C GLY A 301 62.25 -34.88 20.63
N VAL A 302 62.60 -33.74 20.04
CA VAL A 302 61.74 -32.80 19.32
C VAL A 302 61.22 -33.46 18.04
N PRO A 303 59.89 -33.53 17.81
CA PRO A 303 59.34 -33.86 16.50
C PRO A 303 59.57 -32.69 15.52
N PRO A 304 59.92 -32.94 14.25
CA PRO A 304 60.10 -31.89 13.26
C PRO A 304 58.79 -31.13 13.01
N ALA A 305 58.91 -29.82 12.82
CA ALA A 305 57.83 -28.95 12.40
C ALA A 305 57.26 -29.43 11.05
N ALA A 306 55.94 -29.61 10.99
CA ALA A 306 55.25 -29.85 9.73
C ALA A 306 55.15 -28.53 8.95
N ASP A 307 55.45 -28.60 7.65
CA ASP A 307 55.31 -27.49 6.71
C ASP A 307 53.86 -26.97 6.63
N PRO A 308 53.65 -25.67 6.42
CA PRO A 308 52.33 -25.13 6.13
C PRO A 308 51.79 -25.68 4.79
N PRO A 309 50.48 -25.94 4.68
CA PRO A 309 49.88 -26.40 3.44
C PRO A 309 50.03 -25.35 2.32
N PRO A 310 50.17 -25.78 1.05
CA PRO A 310 50.27 -24.85 -0.06
C PRO A 310 48.97 -24.04 -0.18
N ALA A 311 49.13 -22.75 -0.44
CA ALA A 311 48.02 -21.85 -0.73
C ALA A 311 47.20 -22.37 -1.93
N PRO A 312 45.87 -22.28 -1.90
CA PRO A 312 45.04 -22.66 -3.03
C PRO A 312 45.36 -21.77 -4.24
N SER A 313 45.56 -22.41 -5.40
CA SER A 313 45.73 -21.71 -6.68
C SER A 313 44.50 -20.84 -6.99
N PRO A 314 44.69 -19.66 -7.59
CA PRO A 314 43.57 -18.86 -8.06
C PRO A 314 42.75 -19.64 -9.10
N PRO A 315 41.42 -19.48 -9.12
CA PRO A 315 40.59 -20.09 -10.16
C PRO A 315 41.00 -19.54 -11.54
N PRO A 316 40.90 -20.37 -12.59
CA PRO A 316 41.19 -19.92 -13.96
C PRO A 316 40.27 -18.76 -14.35
N PRO A 317 40.75 -17.81 -15.18
CA PRO A 317 39.93 -16.71 -15.67
C PRO A 317 38.72 -17.28 -16.42
N GLU A 318 37.55 -16.71 -16.11
CA GLU A 318 36.29 -17.01 -16.75
C GLU A 318 36.41 -16.75 -18.26
N PRO A 319 35.96 -17.67 -19.13
CA PRO A 319 35.99 -17.44 -20.57
C PRO A 319 35.11 -16.23 -20.94
N PRO A 320 35.50 -15.43 -21.93
CA PRO A 320 34.70 -14.29 -22.37
C PRO A 320 33.30 -14.77 -22.81
N PRO A 321 32.26 -13.96 -22.57
CA PRO A 321 30.89 -14.32 -22.94
C PRO A 321 30.81 -14.58 -24.45
N ALA A 322 30.19 -15.70 -24.82
CA ALA A 322 29.94 -16.03 -26.21
C ALA A 322 29.02 -14.98 -26.85
N ASP A 323 29.36 -14.55 -28.06
CA ASP A 323 28.50 -13.71 -28.89
C ASP A 323 27.12 -14.38 -29.09
N PRO A 324 26.02 -13.61 -29.11
CA PRO A 324 24.70 -14.15 -29.37
C PRO A 324 24.66 -14.79 -30.77
N PRO A 325 23.89 -15.88 -30.96
CA PRO A 325 23.82 -16.56 -32.25
C PRO A 325 23.27 -15.63 -33.33
N THR A 326 24.06 -15.46 -34.39
CA THR A 326 23.64 -14.83 -35.65
C THR A 326 22.44 -15.61 -36.20
N ALA A 327 21.33 -14.91 -36.41
CA ALA A 327 20.16 -15.47 -37.09
C ALA A 327 20.56 -15.94 -38.51
N PRO A 328 20.00 -17.05 -39.02
CA PRO A 328 20.27 -17.46 -40.38
C PRO A 328 19.69 -16.45 -41.38
N ASP A 329 20.51 -16.09 -42.37
CA ASP A 329 20.13 -15.26 -43.51
C ASP A 329 18.88 -15.81 -44.19
N ARG A 330 17.79 -15.06 -44.10
CA ARG A 330 16.59 -15.30 -44.89
C ARG A 330 16.79 -14.65 -46.26
N PRO A 331 16.67 -15.38 -47.38
CA PRO A 331 16.85 -14.79 -48.70
C PRO A 331 15.83 -13.66 -48.93
N LEU A 332 16.33 -12.55 -49.48
CA LEU A 332 15.55 -11.40 -49.91
C LEU A 332 14.44 -11.86 -50.88
N ARG A 333 13.19 -11.67 -50.45
CA ARG A 333 12.00 -11.85 -51.29
C ARG A 333 11.71 -10.50 -51.94
N PRO A 334 11.51 -10.42 -53.28
CA PRO A 334 11.35 -9.13 -53.94
C PRO A 334 10.10 -8.40 -53.47
N GLU A 335 10.21 -7.07 -53.40
CA GLU A 335 9.13 -6.12 -53.14
C GLU A 335 7.86 -6.48 -53.91
N ARG A 336 6.78 -6.70 -53.16
CA ARG A 336 5.43 -6.59 -53.67
C ARG A 336 4.75 -5.46 -52.92
N GLU A 337 4.48 -4.41 -53.68
CA GLU A 337 3.58 -3.31 -53.39
C GLU A 337 2.17 -3.90 -53.21
N GLU A 338 1.68 -3.95 -51.96
CA GLU A 338 0.29 -4.25 -51.63
C GLU A 338 -0.22 -3.21 -50.62
N GLU A 339 -1.37 -2.65 -50.96
CA GLU A 339 -2.06 -1.48 -50.41
C GLU A 339 -2.45 -1.64 -48.91
N PRO A 340 -2.65 -0.53 -48.18
CA PRO A 340 -3.08 -0.61 -46.79
C PRO A 340 -4.59 -0.95 -46.71
N GLU A 341 -4.90 -2.19 -46.32
CA GLU A 341 -6.27 -2.56 -45.95
C GLU A 341 -6.59 -2.12 -44.51
N GLU A 342 -7.60 -1.26 -44.46
CA GLU A 342 -8.23 -0.62 -43.33
C GLU A 342 -9.00 -1.65 -42.47
N GLN A 343 -8.63 -1.80 -41.19
CA GLN A 343 -9.57 -2.21 -40.15
C GLN A 343 -9.69 -1.10 -39.11
N ALA A 344 -10.48 -0.12 -39.50
CA ALA A 344 -11.02 0.94 -38.68
C ALA A 344 -12.28 0.46 -37.93
N HIS A 345 -12.12 0.08 -36.66
CA HIS A 345 -13.16 0.15 -35.62
C HIS A 345 -12.40 0.37 -34.30
N ASP A 346 -12.46 1.47 -33.54
CA ASP A 346 -13.52 2.40 -33.20
C ASP A 346 -12.91 3.76 -32.79
N THR A 347 -12.60 4.61 -33.77
CA THR A 347 -12.21 6.02 -33.56
C THR A 347 -13.18 7.01 -34.21
N ALA A 348 -14.12 6.51 -35.03
CA ALA A 348 -15.17 7.32 -35.64
C ALA A 348 -16.38 7.53 -34.70
N GLU A 349 -16.72 6.54 -33.87
CA GLU A 349 -17.89 6.66 -32.96
C GLU A 349 -17.60 7.64 -31.81
N LYS A 350 -16.39 7.59 -31.25
CA LYS A 350 -15.91 8.54 -30.22
C LYS A 350 -15.81 9.98 -30.73
N ARG A 351 -15.54 10.18 -32.03
CA ARG A 351 -15.54 11.51 -32.66
C ARG A 351 -16.95 12.02 -32.98
N ARG A 352 -17.91 11.14 -33.28
CA ARG A 352 -19.31 11.53 -33.53
C ARG A 352 -20.02 12.01 -32.26
N TRP A 353 -19.81 11.34 -31.13
CA TRP A 353 -20.41 11.78 -29.86
C TRP A 353 -19.77 13.06 -29.31
N GLY A 354 -18.45 13.23 -29.46
CA GLY A 354 -17.76 14.46 -29.07
C GLY A 354 -18.22 15.69 -29.84
N LEU A 355 -18.47 15.57 -31.16
CA LEU A 355 -18.92 16.68 -31.99
C LEU A 355 -20.40 17.01 -31.79
N ALA A 356 -21.25 15.99 -31.55
CA ALA A 356 -22.66 16.20 -31.21
C ALA A 356 -22.84 16.93 -29.87
N ALA A 357 -22.03 16.58 -28.85
CA ALA A 357 -22.03 17.28 -27.57
C ALA A 357 -21.57 18.75 -27.71
N LEU A 358 -20.57 19.01 -28.54
CA LEU A 358 -20.08 20.37 -28.80
C LEU A 358 -21.14 21.23 -29.50
N VAL A 359 -21.85 20.68 -30.49
CA VAL A 359 -22.94 21.39 -31.20
C VAL A 359 -24.13 21.64 -30.28
N LEU A 360 -24.48 20.72 -29.38
CA LEU A 360 -25.53 20.93 -28.38
C LEU A 360 -25.18 22.03 -27.37
N LEU A 361 -23.93 22.07 -26.89
CA LEU A 361 -23.47 23.11 -25.95
C LEU A 361 -23.42 24.49 -26.61
N LEU A 362 -22.96 24.59 -27.86
CA LEU A 362 -22.94 25.85 -28.61
C LEU A 362 -24.36 26.29 -29.02
N GLY A 363 -25.24 25.36 -29.37
CA GLY A 363 -26.65 25.63 -29.70
C GLY A 363 -27.47 26.10 -28.50
N ALA A 364 -27.28 25.50 -27.32
CA ALA A 364 -27.95 25.92 -26.09
C ALA A 364 -27.54 27.33 -25.65
N GLY A 365 -26.26 27.70 -25.83
CA GLY A 365 -25.77 29.06 -25.56
C GLY A 365 -26.36 30.13 -26.50
N ALA A 366 -26.64 29.78 -27.76
CA ALA A 366 -27.25 30.70 -28.72
C ALA A 366 -28.76 30.87 -28.50
N ALA A 367 -29.47 29.82 -28.07
CA ALA A 367 -30.90 29.88 -27.76
C ALA A 367 -31.18 30.70 -26.48
N ALA A 368 -30.36 30.54 -25.44
CA ALA A 368 -30.51 31.29 -24.19
C ALA A 368 -30.31 32.81 -24.38
N ARG A 369 -29.43 33.21 -25.32
CA ARG A 369 -29.18 34.62 -25.67
C ARG A 369 -30.28 35.26 -26.51
N ARG A 370 -31.16 34.48 -27.14
CA ARG A 370 -32.33 34.96 -27.90
C ARG A 370 -33.60 35.10 -27.06
N VAL A 371 -33.69 34.38 -25.94
CA VAL A 371 -34.82 34.47 -24.99
C VAL A 371 -34.61 35.56 -23.94
N ALA A 372 -33.37 36.01 -23.74
CA ALA A 372 -33.00 37.08 -22.81
C ALA A 372 -32.89 38.48 -23.47
N ARG A 373 -33.54 38.72 -24.63
CA ARG A 373 -33.66 40.04 -25.26
C ARG A 373 -35.11 40.38 -25.52
#